data_AF-A0A7K2ML77-F1
#
_entry.id   AF-A0A7K2ML77-F1
#
_cell.length_a   1.000
_cell.length_b   1.000
_cell.length_c   1.000
_cell.angle_alpha   90.00
_cell.angle_beta   90.00
_cell.angle_gamma   90.00
#
_symmetry.space_group_name_H-M   'P 1'
#
loop_
_entity.id
_entity.type
_entity.pdbx_description
1 polymer ?
#
loop_
_entity_poly.entity_id
_entity_poly.type
_entity_poly.pdbx_seq_one_letter_code
_entity_poly.pdbx_strand_id
1 'polypeptide(L)'
;GFPPAEAARWRYVPPDVATVARCGLTERAGQWFTSLARTGLPSVGRHQYPDGGRVAVPAGTGGRIHGVLEIAWPAPLAPQPPQVVRQVEALAELCAHTLESYTPPREPGQGPRVVPDAVELMDLADGLHDPALVLVPHLDAAGHLADFRIQHVNNRFMDPAGRPRAVVGGALLLEAYPMAAGDSELFQNVERVYATGEPFRARHMNLTALVDQVPLSAVADISVSRHGNAV
;
A
#
# COMPACT_ATOMS: atom_id res chain seq x y z
N GLY A 1 15.55 14.02 -19.91
CA GLY A 1 14.69 13.63 -18.77
C GLY A 1 13.45 14.50 -18.75
N PHE A 2 12.44 14.13 -17.97
CA PHE A 2 11.24 14.96 -17.75
C PHE A 2 11.48 16.05 -16.69
N PRO A 3 10.76 17.18 -16.75
CA PRO A 3 10.90 18.22 -15.73
C PRO A 3 10.40 17.72 -14.37
N PRO A 4 10.91 18.26 -13.24
CA PRO A 4 10.53 17.81 -11.90
C PRO A 4 9.02 17.85 -11.64
N ALA A 5 8.31 18.84 -12.19
CA ALA A 5 6.86 18.95 -12.09
C ALA A 5 6.13 17.78 -12.76
N GLU A 6 6.65 17.26 -13.87
CA GLU A 6 6.07 16.09 -14.54
C GLU A 6 6.33 14.82 -13.71
N ALA A 7 7.52 14.67 -13.15
CA ALA A 7 7.83 13.57 -12.24
C ALA A 7 6.94 13.59 -10.98
N ALA A 8 6.66 14.78 -10.43
CA ALA A 8 5.76 14.93 -9.28
C ALA A 8 4.31 14.53 -9.61
N ARG A 9 3.81 14.91 -10.80
CA ARG A 9 2.46 14.53 -11.28
C ARG A 9 2.31 13.01 -11.47
N TRP A 10 3.40 12.34 -11.80
CA TRP A 10 3.45 10.90 -12.07
C TRP A 10 4.09 10.09 -10.94
N ARG A 11 4.26 10.70 -9.76
CA ARG A 11 4.71 10.00 -8.54
C ARG A 11 3.73 8.91 -8.12
N TYR A 12 2.45 9.11 -8.41
CA TYR A 12 1.38 8.14 -8.17
C TYR A 12 0.68 7.84 -9.50
N VAL A 13 0.54 6.56 -9.82
CA VAL A 13 -0.30 6.12 -10.93
C VAL A 13 -1.71 5.92 -10.35
N PRO A 14 -2.73 6.65 -10.82
CA PRO A 14 -4.08 6.49 -10.30
C PRO A 14 -4.56 5.03 -10.42
N PRO A 15 -5.19 4.47 -9.37
CA PRO A 15 -5.88 3.20 -9.50
C PRO A 15 -6.99 3.31 -10.55
N ASP A 16 -7.29 2.20 -11.22
CA ASP A 16 -8.39 2.04 -12.19
C ASP A 16 -8.36 2.91 -13.46
N VAL A 17 -7.35 3.76 -13.63
CA VAL A 17 -7.13 4.49 -14.88
C VAL A 17 -6.22 3.67 -15.79
N ALA A 18 -6.67 3.30 -16.98
CA ALA A 18 -5.83 2.66 -17.98
C ALA A 18 -4.73 3.62 -18.44
N THR A 19 -3.51 3.47 -17.89
CA THR A 19 -2.32 4.23 -18.27
C THR A 19 -1.38 3.35 -19.10
N VAL A 20 -0.43 3.96 -19.81
CA VAL A 20 0.60 3.21 -20.57
C VAL A 20 1.33 2.20 -19.67
N ALA A 21 1.75 2.63 -18.47
CA ALA A 21 2.35 1.73 -17.48
C ALA A 21 1.42 0.58 -17.08
N ARG A 22 0.12 0.84 -16.85
CA ARG A 22 -0.83 -0.22 -16.49
C ARG A 22 -1.08 -1.23 -17.62
N CYS A 23 -1.04 -0.82 -18.88
CA CYS A 23 -1.12 -1.77 -20.01
C CYS A 23 0.02 -2.81 -19.95
N GLY A 24 1.25 -2.38 -19.64
CA GLY A 24 2.38 -3.31 -19.46
C GLY A 24 2.20 -4.27 -18.27
N LEU A 25 1.52 -3.82 -17.21
CA LEU A 25 1.21 -4.64 -16.03
C LEU A 25 0.09 -5.65 -16.30
N THR A 26 -1.00 -5.22 -16.92
CA THR A 26 -2.21 -6.04 -17.17
C THR A 26 -1.92 -7.14 -18.19
N GLU A 27 -1.28 -6.80 -19.31
CA GLU A 27 -0.98 -7.76 -20.39
C GLU A 27 0.22 -8.65 -20.07
N ARG A 28 0.99 -8.30 -19.03
CA ARG A 28 2.23 -9.00 -18.62
C ARG A 28 3.22 -9.24 -19.76
N ALA A 29 3.23 -8.34 -20.74
CA ALA A 29 4.06 -8.37 -21.92
C ALA A 29 4.43 -6.95 -22.35
N GLY A 30 5.57 -6.81 -23.03
CA GLY A 30 6.04 -5.51 -23.53
C GLY A 30 5.06 -4.89 -24.52
N GLN A 31 4.49 -3.73 -24.16
CA GLN A 31 3.55 -2.98 -24.98
C GLN A 31 4.27 -1.86 -25.71
N TRP A 32 4.21 -1.86 -27.04
CA TRP A 32 4.88 -0.89 -27.90
C TRP A 32 3.85 -0.02 -28.62
N PHE A 33 3.95 1.28 -28.43
CA PHE A 33 3.03 2.27 -28.99
C PHE A 33 3.79 3.19 -29.94
N THR A 34 3.37 3.23 -31.21
CA THR A 34 3.96 4.13 -32.22
C THR A 34 3.78 5.61 -31.86
N SER A 35 2.63 6.00 -31.33
CA SER A 35 2.31 7.38 -30.93
C SER A 35 1.36 7.35 -29.74
N LEU A 36 1.66 8.13 -28.70
CA LEU A 36 0.84 8.22 -27.50
C LEU A 36 -0.54 8.83 -27.77
N ALA A 37 -0.63 9.86 -28.62
CA ALA A 37 -1.88 10.52 -28.96
C ALA A 37 -2.91 9.54 -29.57
N ARG A 38 -2.42 8.53 -30.30
CA ARG A 38 -3.26 7.49 -30.92
C ARG A 38 -3.85 6.49 -29.92
N THR A 39 -3.25 6.36 -28.73
CA THR A 39 -3.74 5.43 -27.71
C THR A 39 -4.82 6.06 -26.83
N GLY A 40 -4.81 7.40 -26.69
CA GLY A 40 -5.68 8.12 -25.75
C GLY A 40 -5.34 7.88 -24.28
N LEU A 41 -4.29 7.11 -23.98
CA LEU A 41 -3.91 6.75 -22.62
C LEU A 41 -3.13 7.89 -21.96
N PRO A 42 -3.39 8.23 -20.68
CA PRO A 42 -2.53 9.11 -19.92
C PRO A 42 -1.17 8.44 -19.66
N SER A 43 -0.09 9.21 -19.81
CA SER A 43 1.30 8.78 -19.58
C SER A 43 2.19 9.97 -19.20
N VAL A 44 3.34 9.67 -18.58
CA VAL A 44 4.37 10.66 -18.29
C VAL A 44 4.83 11.35 -19.58
N GLY A 45 4.93 12.67 -19.55
CA GLY A 45 5.40 13.41 -20.71
C GLY A 45 4.36 13.65 -21.80
N ARG A 46 3.06 13.35 -21.54
CA ARG A 46 2.00 13.44 -22.57
C ARG A 46 1.87 14.81 -23.22
N HIS A 47 2.15 15.89 -22.47
CA HIS A 47 2.01 17.26 -22.96
C HIS A 47 3.22 17.71 -23.76
N GLN A 48 4.39 17.12 -23.48
CA GLN A 48 5.65 17.46 -24.12
C GLN A 48 5.82 16.68 -25.44
N TYR A 49 5.45 15.40 -25.44
CA TYR A 49 5.59 14.50 -26.59
C TYR A 49 4.30 13.71 -26.82
N PRO A 50 3.21 14.38 -27.26
CA PRO A 50 1.93 13.72 -27.50
C PRO A 50 2.00 12.70 -28.64
N ASP A 51 2.73 13.00 -29.72
CA ASP A 51 2.87 12.06 -30.85
C ASP A 51 4.05 11.09 -30.72
N GLY A 52 4.82 11.25 -29.65
CA GLY A 52 5.99 10.44 -29.35
C GLY A 52 5.62 8.99 -29.07
N GLY A 53 6.48 8.06 -29.47
CA GLY A 53 6.28 6.66 -29.15
C GLY A 53 6.50 6.34 -27.67
N ARG A 54 5.93 5.23 -27.23
CA ARG A 54 6.04 4.71 -25.87
C ARG A 54 6.30 3.22 -25.89
N VAL A 55 7.04 2.75 -24.90
CA VAL A 55 7.05 1.32 -24.55
C VAL A 55 6.77 1.20 -23.06
N ALA A 56 5.98 0.21 -22.67
CA ALA A 56 5.81 -0.22 -21.29
C ALA A 56 6.15 -1.70 -21.18
N VAL A 57 7.22 -2.02 -20.46
CA VAL A 57 7.68 -3.41 -20.27
C VAL A 57 7.60 -3.77 -18.79
N PRO A 58 6.95 -4.89 -18.43
CA PRO A 58 6.93 -5.33 -17.04
C PRO A 58 8.36 -5.60 -16.55
N ALA A 59 8.71 -5.01 -15.41
CA ALA A 59 9.96 -5.26 -14.71
C ALA A 59 9.69 -6.37 -13.68
N GLY A 60 10.07 -7.60 -14.01
CA GLY A 60 9.87 -8.76 -13.13
C GLY A 60 11.04 -9.74 -13.14
N THR A 61 11.22 -10.43 -12.03
CA THR A 61 12.24 -11.46 -11.79
C THR A 61 11.57 -12.64 -11.08
N GLY A 62 12.00 -13.87 -11.37
CA GLY A 62 11.46 -15.07 -10.69
C GLY A 62 9.94 -15.28 -10.81
N GLY A 63 9.29 -14.76 -11.85
CA GLY A 63 7.84 -14.85 -12.06
C GLY A 63 7.00 -13.81 -11.31
N ARG A 64 7.63 -12.87 -10.59
CA ARG A 64 6.97 -11.75 -9.91
C ARG A 64 7.25 -10.44 -10.64
N ILE A 65 6.23 -9.60 -10.82
CA ILE A 65 6.38 -8.25 -11.39
C ILE A 65 6.56 -7.26 -10.23
N HIS A 66 7.67 -6.53 -10.24
CA HIS A 66 8.03 -5.52 -9.24
C HIS A 66 7.69 -4.09 -9.69
N GLY A 67 7.48 -3.89 -10.99
CA GLY A 67 7.09 -2.60 -11.56
C GLY A 67 6.96 -2.65 -13.07
N VAL A 68 6.97 -1.48 -13.70
CA VAL A 68 6.95 -1.33 -15.16
C VAL A 68 8.00 -0.30 -15.56
N LEU A 69 8.83 -0.67 -16.54
CA LEU A 69 9.73 0.25 -17.21
C LEU A 69 9.00 0.91 -18.38
N GLU A 70 8.76 2.22 -18.27
CA GLU A 70 8.23 3.02 -19.36
C GLU A 70 9.34 3.86 -20.01
N ILE A 71 9.50 3.74 -21.34
CA ILE A 71 10.43 4.58 -22.12
C ILE A 71 9.64 5.44 -23.09
N ALA A 72 9.96 6.73 -23.13
CA ALA A 72 9.30 7.71 -23.98
C ALA A 72 10.26 8.30 -25.01
N TRP A 73 9.81 8.32 -26.27
CA TRP A 73 10.50 8.98 -27.37
C TRP A 73 9.79 10.29 -27.75
N PRO A 74 10.52 11.30 -28.24
CA PRO A 74 9.92 12.56 -28.68
C PRO A 74 9.21 12.45 -30.04
N ALA A 75 9.60 11.47 -30.86
CA ALA A 75 9.06 11.21 -32.19
C ALA A 75 8.29 9.88 -32.23
N PRO A 76 7.42 9.68 -33.24
CA PRO A 76 6.74 8.41 -33.44
C PRO A 76 7.73 7.24 -33.57
N LEU A 77 7.40 6.10 -32.96
CA LEU A 77 8.28 4.95 -32.89
C LEU A 77 8.01 3.99 -34.06
N ALA A 78 9.04 3.78 -34.88
CA ALA A 78 9.04 2.72 -35.89
C ALA A 78 9.12 1.32 -35.23
N PRO A 79 8.70 0.24 -35.92
CA PRO A 79 8.87 -1.12 -35.41
C PRO A 79 10.31 -1.39 -35.01
N GLN A 80 10.52 -1.86 -33.79
CA GLN A 80 11.87 -2.06 -33.25
C GLN A 80 12.44 -3.42 -33.69
N PRO A 81 13.73 -3.49 -34.04
CA PRO A 81 14.41 -4.75 -34.29
C PRO A 81 14.34 -5.68 -33.06
N PRO A 82 14.29 -7.01 -33.24
CA PRO A 82 14.24 -7.96 -32.12
C PRO A 82 15.38 -7.79 -31.11
N GLN A 83 16.55 -7.31 -31.55
CA GLN A 83 17.67 -7.01 -30.66
C GLN A 83 17.35 -5.88 -29.68
N VAL A 84 16.69 -4.82 -30.14
CA VAL A 84 16.30 -3.68 -29.30
C VAL A 84 15.23 -4.11 -28.31
N VAL A 85 14.27 -4.93 -28.75
CA VAL A 85 13.24 -5.50 -27.87
C VAL A 85 13.89 -6.26 -26.70
N ARG A 86 14.82 -7.19 -27.01
CA ARG A 86 15.56 -7.93 -25.97
C ARG A 86 16.39 -7.03 -25.05
N GLN A 87 16.98 -5.96 -25.58
CA GLN A 87 17.74 -5.01 -24.76
C GLN A 87 16.84 -4.26 -23.77
N VAL A 88 15.64 -3.86 -24.19
CA VAL A 88 14.66 -3.20 -23.30
C VAL A 88 14.12 -4.18 -22.26
N GLU A 89 13.87 -5.44 -22.63
CA GLU A 89 13.48 -6.49 -21.69
C GLU A 89 14.57 -6.75 -20.64
N ALA A 90 15.83 -6.90 -21.06
CA ALA A 90 16.96 -7.06 -20.14
C ALA A 90 17.14 -5.83 -19.23
N LEU A 91 16.88 -4.62 -19.74
CA LEU A 91 16.89 -3.41 -18.92
C LEU A 91 15.75 -3.42 -17.89
N ALA A 92 14.55 -3.90 -18.25
CA ALA A 92 13.43 -4.04 -17.33
C ALA A 92 13.73 -5.08 -16.24
N GLU A 93 14.37 -6.20 -16.58
CA GLU A 93 14.83 -7.20 -15.62
C GLU A 93 15.89 -6.64 -14.65
N LEU A 94 16.85 -5.85 -15.15
CA LEU A 94 17.83 -5.16 -14.30
C LEU A 94 17.15 -4.17 -13.34
N CYS A 95 16.16 -3.41 -13.82
CA CYS A 95 15.34 -2.55 -12.98
C CYS A 95 14.59 -3.36 -11.92
N ALA A 96 14.07 -4.54 -12.28
CA ALA A 96 13.38 -5.42 -11.35
C ALA A 96 14.30 -5.90 -10.22
N HIS A 97 15.51 -6.36 -10.53
CA HIS A 97 16.50 -6.72 -9.51
C HIS A 97 16.85 -5.55 -8.58
N THR A 98 16.93 -4.34 -9.14
CA THR A 98 17.16 -3.13 -8.36
C THR A 98 15.98 -2.86 -7.43
N LEU A 99 14.74 -2.95 -7.92
CA LEU A 99 13.52 -2.75 -7.13
C LEU A 99 13.29 -3.84 -6.08
N GLU A 100 13.67 -5.08 -6.38
CA GLU A 100 13.61 -6.22 -5.47
C GLU A 100 14.57 -6.05 -4.29
N SER A 101 15.76 -5.51 -4.54
CA SER A 101 16.77 -5.21 -3.52
C SER A 101 16.57 -3.84 -2.86
N TYR A 102 15.73 -2.98 -3.45
CA TYR A 102 15.51 -1.62 -2.99
C TYR A 102 14.62 -1.61 -1.75
N THR A 103 15.25 -1.40 -0.61
CA THR A 103 14.55 -0.92 0.58
C THR A 103 14.46 0.61 0.48
N PRO A 104 13.27 1.22 0.33
CA PRO A 104 13.16 2.67 0.25
C PRO A 104 13.81 3.32 1.47
N PRO A 105 14.71 4.32 1.29
CA PRO A 105 15.22 5.11 2.40
C PRO A 105 14.05 5.68 3.19
N ARG A 106 14.02 5.43 4.49
CA ARG A 106 13.07 6.04 5.41
C ARG A 106 13.39 7.54 5.45
N GLU A 107 12.70 8.34 4.64
CA GLU A 107 12.84 9.80 4.68
C GLU A 107 12.54 10.27 6.11
N PRO A 108 13.50 10.90 6.82
CA PRO A 108 13.23 11.46 8.14
C PRO A 108 12.33 12.69 7.95
N GLY A 109 11.06 12.58 8.34
CA GLY A 109 10.17 13.75 8.47
C GLY A 109 8.92 13.80 7.61
N GLN A 110 8.58 12.78 6.82
CA GLN A 110 7.24 12.66 6.24
C GLN A 110 6.40 11.66 7.06
N GLY A 111 5.31 12.15 7.65
CA GLY A 111 4.33 11.32 8.37
C GLY A 111 3.85 10.12 7.54
N PRO A 112 3.47 9.01 8.19
CA PRO A 112 3.60 7.69 7.58
C PRO A 112 2.59 7.47 6.45
N ARG A 113 3.11 7.21 5.25
CA ARG A 113 2.33 6.73 4.10
C ARG A 113 1.75 5.35 4.42
N VAL A 114 0.47 5.17 4.13
CA VAL A 114 -0.22 3.87 4.12
C VAL A 114 0.57 2.89 3.25
N VAL A 115 0.96 1.76 3.83
CA VAL A 115 1.68 0.68 3.14
C VAL A 115 0.77 0.12 2.03
N PRO A 116 1.24 -0.19 0.80
CA PRO A 116 0.40 -0.72 -0.27
C PRO A 116 -0.46 -1.93 0.12
N ASP A 117 0.07 -2.77 1.01
CA ASP A 117 -0.58 -3.94 1.62
C ASP A 117 -1.79 -3.58 2.50
N ALA A 118 -1.75 -2.40 3.14
CA ALA A 118 -2.83 -1.93 3.99
C ALA A 118 -4.06 -1.44 3.18
N VAL A 119 -3.90 -1.05 1.92
CA VAL A 119 -5.02 -0.62 1.07
C VAL A 119 -5.87 -1.82 0.65
N GLU A 120 -5.25 -2.92 0.24
CA GLU A 120 -5.98 -4.16 -0.09
C GLU A 120 -6.70 -4.73 1.15
N LEU A 121 -6.06 -4.63 2.32
CA LEU A 121 -6.68 -5.02 3.59
C LEU A 121 -7.85 -4.12 4.00
N MET A 122 -7.82 -2.82 3.66
CA MET A 122 -8.96 -1.92 3.87
C MET A 122 -10.17 -2.38 3.07
N ASP A 123 -9.99 -2.65 1.78
CA ASP A 123 -11.05 -3.10 0.88
C ASP A 123 -11.63 -4.45 1.35
N LEU A 124 -10.76 -5.36 1.80
CA LEU A 124 -11.18 -6.63 2.39
C LEU A 124 -11.99 -6.42 3.68
N ALA A 125 -11.52 -5.56 4.58
CA ALA A 125 -12.19 -5.25 5.84
C ALA A 125 -13.57 -4.59 5.63
N ASP A 126 -13.72 -3.76 4.60
CA ASP A 126 -15.00 -3.15 4.25
C ASP A 126 -16.03 -4.15 3.70
N GLY A 127 -15.56 -5.29 3.16
CA GLY A 127 -16.40 -6.42 2.75
C GLY A 127 -16.91 -7.30 3.91
N LEU A 128 -16.37 -7.16 5.12
CA LEU A 128 -16.75 -7.99 6.27
C LEU A 128 -18.09 -7.57 6.88
N HIS A 129 -18.87 -8.56 7.31
CA HIS A 129 -20.11 -8.34 8.06
C HIS A 129 -19.86 -8.04 9.55
N ASP A 130 -18.68 -8.35 10.05
CA ASP A 130 -18.26 -8.12 11.44
C ASP A 130 -17.45 -6.82 11.57
N PRO A 131 -17.43 -6.17 12.74
CA PRO A 131 -16.52 -5.07 13.05
C PRO A 131 -15.06 -5.44 12.81
N ALA A 132 -14.32 -4.63 12.05
CA ALA A 132 -12.91 -4.87 11.74
C ALA A 132 -12.07 -3.59 11.79
N LEU A 133 -10.81 -3.75 12.21
CA LEU A 133 -9.77 -2.73 12.18
C LEU A 133 -8.58 -3.26 11.37
N VAL A 134 -7.87 -2.36 10.71
CA VAL A 134 -6.55 -2.63 10.12
C VAL A 134 -5.52 -1.85 10.91
N LEU A 135 -4.53 -2.54 11.45
CA LEU A 135 -3.48 -1.99 12.29
C LEU A 135 -2.13 -2.03 11.56
N VAL A 136 -1.37 -0.94 11.64
CA VAL A 136 -0.02 -0.85 11.07
C VAL A 136 0.98 -0.56 12.18
N PRO A 137 2.13 -1.26 12.25
CA PRO A 137 3.12 -1.07 13.31
C PRO A 137 3.65 0.36 13.31
N HIS A 138 3.63 0.98 14.47
CA HIS A 138 4.30 2.24 14.75
C HIS A 138 5.62 1.94 15.45
N LEU A 139 6.73 2.17 14.74
CA LEU A 139 8.07 1.89 15.24
C LEU A 139 8.71 3.15 15.84
N ASP A 140 9.46 2.98 16.93
CA ASP A 140 10.27 4.03 17.55
C ASP A 140 11.50 4.41 16.69
N ALA A 141 12.31 5.34 17.22
CA ALA A 141 13.53 5.79 16.55
C ALA A 141 14.62 4.69 16.44
N ALA A 142 14.56 3.66 17.27
CA ALA A 142 15.45 2.50 17.24
C ALA A 142 14.93 1.38 16.32
N GLY A 143 13.70 1.51 15.79
CA GLY A 143 13.06 0.52 14.94
C GLY A 143 12.29 -0.56 15.69
N HIS A 144 12.12 -0.45 17.01
CA HIS A 144 11.30 -1.36 17.79
C HIS A 144 9.82 -0.98 17.71
N LEU A 145 8.95 -1.98 17.82
CA LEU A 145 7.50 -1.75 17.87
C LEU A 145 7.16 -0.96 19.14
N ALA A 146 6.58 0.23 18.96
CA ALA A 146 6.15 1.10 20.06
C ALA A 146 4.64 1.08 20.25
N ASP A 147 3.88 1.00 19.15
CA ASP A 147 2.41 0.93 19.16
C ASP A 147 1.92 0.41 17.80
N PHE A 148 0.61 0.38 17.60
CA PHE A 148 -0.03 0.17 16.31
C PHE A 148 -0.88 1.39 15.95
N ARG A 149 -0.78 1.88 14.72
CA ARG A 149 -1.69 2.88 14.19
C ARG A 149 -2.95 2.19 13.70
N ILE A 150 -4.11 2.71 14.10
CA ILE A 150 -5.40 2.31 13.55
C ILE A 150 -5.50 2.90 12.15
N GLN A 151 -5.09 2.11 11.15
CA GLN A 151 -4.99 2.55 9.77
C GLN A 151 -6.36 2.59 9.10
N HIS A 152 -7.27 1.70 9.48
CA HIS A 152 -8.65 1.67 9.00
C HIS A 152 -9.60 1.07 10.03
N VAL A 153 -10.85 1.50 9.97
CA VAL A 153 -11.98 0.90 10.68
C VAL A 153 -13.13 0.73 9.70
N ASN A 154 -13.70 -0.47 9.59
CA ASN A 154 -14.74 -0.73 8.60
C ASN A 154 -16.10 -0.12 9.00
N ASN A 155 -17.09 -0.19 8.11
CA ASN A 155 -18.43 0.40 8.34
C ASN A 155 -19.23 -0.23 9.48
N ARG A 156 -18.82 -1.41 9.96
CA ARG A 156 -19.46 -2.13 11.05
C ARG A 156 -18.82 -1.83 12.41
N PHE A 157 -17.65 -1.19 12.42
CA PHE A 157 -16.95 -0.84 13.65
C PHE A 157 -17.73 0.18 14.49
N MET A 158 -18.01 -0.20 15.73
CA MET A 158 -18.55 0.67 16.76
C MET A 158 -17.48 0.83 17.85
N ASP A 159 -17.04 2.07 18.07
CA ASP A 159 -16.10 2.37 19.15
C ASP A 159 -16.76 2.09 20.50
N PRO A 160 -16.13 1.29 21.40
CA PRO A 160 -16.63 1.08 22.75
C PRO A 160 -16.81 2.37 23.56
N ALA A 161 -16.04 3.42 23.25
CA ALA A 161 -16.18 4.75 23.84
C ALA A 161 -17.23 5.63 23.12
N GLY A 162 -17.92 5.12 22.11
CA GLY A 162 -18.97 5.83 21.38
C GLY A 162 -18.49 6.96 20.46
N ARG A 163 -17.18 7.09 20.23
CA ARG A 163 -16.61 8.14 19.38
C ARG A 163 -16.91 7.87 17.89
N PRO A 164 -17.02 8.93 17.06
CA PRO A 164 -17.13 8.76 15.61
C PRO A 164 -15.89 8.06 15.02
N ARG A 165 -16.10 7.21 14.01
CA ARG A 165 -15.02 6.46 13.31
C ARG A 165 -13.87 7.35 12.82
N ALA A 166 -14.18 8.56 12.34
CA ALA A 166 -13.18 9.52 11.86
C ALA A 166 -12.21 9.99 12.96
N VAL A 167 -12.58 9.85 14.24
CA VAL A 167 -11.73 10.20 15.39
C VAL A 167 -10.80 9.03 15.76
N VAL A 168 -11.24 7.80 15.50
CA VAL A 168 -10.48 6.57 15.81
C VAL A 168 -9.48 6.26 14.70
N GLY A 169 -9.88 6.46 13.44
CA GLY A 169 -9.01 6.29 12.28
C GLY A 169 -7.81 7.25 12.33
N GLY A 170 -6.61 6.69 12.27
CA GLY A 170 -5.35 7.42 12.29
C GLY A 170 -4.71 7.56 13.67
N ALA A 171 -5.44 7.32 14.77
CA ALA A 171 -4.89 7.33 16.13
C ALA A 171 -3.99 6.11 16.38
N LEU A 172 -3.12 6.18 17.38
CA LEU A 172 -2.43 4.99 17.89
C LEU A 172 -3.39 4.16 18.76
N LEU A 173 -3.17 2.84 18.82
CA LEU A 173 -4.04 1.91 19.51
C LEU A 173 -4.05 2.19 21.01
N LEU A 174 -2.88 2.41 21.63
CA LEU A 174 -2.81 2.75 23.06
C LEU A 174 -3.21 4.20 23.36
N GLU A 175 -3.08 5.10 22.39
CA GLU A 175 -3.63 6.46 22.50
C GLU A 175 -5.17 6.43 22.51
N ALA A 176 -5.77 5.65 21.62
CA ALA A 176 -7.21 5.52 21.49
C ALA A 176 -7.83 4.64 22.58
N TYR A 177 -7.11 3.62 23.04
CA TYR A 177 -7.53 2.62 24.02
C TYR A 177 -6.40 2.28 25.01
N PRO A 178 -6.13 3.16 26.00
CA PRO A 178 -5.03 2.93 26.96
C PRO A 178 -5.14 1.61 27.73
N MET A 179 -6.38 1.15 27.99
CA MET A 179 -6.64 -0.09 28.70
C MET A 179 -6.34 -1.36 27.88
N ALA A 180 -6.00 -1.22 26.58
CA ALA A 180 -5.54 -2.33 25.74
C ALA A 180 -4.17 -2.88 26.18
N ALA A 181 -3.34 -2.06 26.82
CA ALA A 181 -2.06 -2.48 27.40
C ALA A 181 -2.21 -3.22 28.75
N GLY A 182 -3.33 -3.00 29.43
CA GLY A 182 -3.63 -3.54 30.77
C GLY A 182 -4.47 -4.82 30.72
N ASP A 183 -5.51 -4.87 31.57
CA ASP A 183 -6.31 -6.07 31.89
C ASP A 183 -6.92 -6.82 30.71
N SER A 184 -7.06 -6.19 29.54
CA SER A 184 -7.58 -6.86 28.35
C SER A 184 -6.53 -7.71 27.64
N GLU A 185 -5.22 -7.52 27.88
CA GLU A 185 -4.10 -8.15 27.15
C GLU A 185 -4.19 -7.99 25.61
N LEU A 186 -5.06 -7.12 25.10
CA LEU A 186 -5.33 -6.98 23.67
C LEU A 186 -4.07 -6.57 22.92
N PHE A 187 -3.35 -5.57 23.45
CA PHE A 187 -2.13 -5.07 22.83
C PHE A 187 -1.05 -6.16 22.74
N GLN A 188 -0.86 -6.94 23.80
CA GLN A 188 0.13 -8.02 23.86
C GLN A 188 -0.20 -9.13 22.87
N ASN A 189 -1.49 -9.45 22.70
CA ASN A 189 -1.93 -10.41 21.69
C ASN A 189 -1.67 -9.90 20.27
N VAL A 190 -2.00 -8.64 19.97
CA VAL A 190 -1.71 -8.01 18.66
C VAL A 190 -0.20 -7.96 18.39
N GLU A 191 0.59 -7.58 19.38
CA GLU A 191 2.06 -7.58 19.31
C GLU A 191 2.60 -8.98 19.04
N ARG A 192 2.10 -10.01 19.72
CA ARG A 192 2.50 -11.40 19.49
C ARG A 192 2.17 -11.84 18.07
N VAL A 193 0.95 -11.60 17.59
CA VAL A 193 0.54 -11.94 16.21
C VAL A 193 1.42 -11.21 15.19
N TYR A 194 1.75 -9.94 15.44
CA TYR A 194 2.67 -9.19 14.59
C TYR A 194 4.07 -9.82 14.58
N ALA A 195 4.62 -10.17 15.74
CA ALA A 195 5.96 -10.73 15.85
C ALA A 195 6.08 -12.14 15.23
N THR A 196 5.10 -13.02 15.47
CA THR A 196 5.18 -14.44 15.10
C THR A 196 4.45 -14.78 13.80
N GLY A 197 3.44 -14.00 13.43
CA GLY A 197 2.51 -14.32 12.35
C GLY A 197 1.46 -15.39 12.72
N GLU A 198 1.51 -15.95 13.92
CA GLU A 198 0.51 -16.93 14.38
C GLU A 198 -0.81 -16.22 14.70
N PRO A 199 -1.95 -16.62 14.12
CA PRO A 199 -3.22 -15.97 14.38
C PRO A 199 -3.72 -16.24 15.81
N PHE A 200 -4.40 -15.24 16.37
CA PHE A 200 -5.02 -15.32 17.70
C PHE A 200 -6.54 -15.26 17.58
N ARG A 201 -7.25 -16.03 18.40
CA ARG A 201 -8.71 -15.98 18.52
C ARG A 201 -9.13 -16.14 19.97
N ALA A 202 -10.00 -15.26 20.44
CA ALA A 202 -10.62 -15.33 21.76
C ALA A 202 -12.12 -15.05 21.66
N ARG A 203 -12.90 -15.70 22.51
CA ARG A 203 -14.33 -15.41 22.66
C ARG A 203 -14.57 -14.71 23.99
N HIS A 204 -15.56 -13.82 24.03
CA HIS A 204 -15.95 -13.07 25.23
C HIS A 204 -14.80 -12.31 25.91
N MET A 205 -13.94 -11.69 25.10
CA MET A 205 -12.85 -10.86 25.60
C MET A 205 -13.39 -9.52 26.11
N ASN A 206 -12.94 -9.10 27.28
CA ASN A 206 -13.30 -7.80 27.84
C ASN A 206 -12.51 -6.69 27.15
N LEU A 207 -13.21 -5.78 26.49
CA LEU A 207 -12.68 -4.56 25.92
C LEU A 207 -13.06 -3.39 26.81
N THR A 208 -12.07 -2.77 27.44
CA THR A 208 -12.30 -1.57 28.28
C THR A 208 -11.87 -0.33 27.52
N ALA A 209 -12.74 0.67 27.44
CA ALA A 209 -12.42 2.00 26.93
C ALA A 209 -12.66 3.05 28.01
N LEU A 210 -11.99 4.20 27.91
CA LEU A 210 -12.19 5.32 28.84
C LEU A 210 -13.06 6.38 28.16
N VAL A 211 -14.15 6.78 28.83
CA VAL A 211 -15.01 7.91 28.44
C VAL A 211 -15.07 8.87 29.60
N ASP A 212 -14.62 10.11 29.41
CA ASP A 212 -14.53 11.12 30.48
C ASP A 212 -13.85 10.60 31.77
N GLN A 213 -12.78 9.81 31.61
CA GLN A 213 -12.03 9.14 32.69
C GLN A 213 -12.79 8.03 33.43
N VAL A 214 -13.96 7.62 32.95
CA VAL A 214 -14.73 6.48 33.47
C VAL A 214 -14.49 5.26 32.58
N PRO A 215 -14.06 4.11 33.14
CA PRO A 215 -13.89 2.88 32.37
C PRO A 215 -15.26 2.27 32.00
N LEU A 216 -15.43 1.97 30.73
CA LEU A 216 -16.58 1.25 30.17
C LEU A 216 -16.09 -0.06 29.56
N SER A 217 -16.65 -1.17 30.03
CA SER A 217 -16.33 -2.51 29.52
C SER A 217 -17.40 -3.00 28.56
N ALA A 218 -16.94 -3.52 27.42
CA ALA A 218 -17.72 -4.27 26.46
C ALA A 218 -17.15 -5.69 26.34
N VAL A 219 -17.97 -6.63 25.89
CA VAL A 219 -17.54 -8.02 25.63
C VAL A 219 -17.61 -8.26 24.14
N ALA A 220 -16.52 -8.77 23.56
CA ALA A 220 -16.45 -9.08 22.13
C ALA A 220 -15.68 -10.37 21.85
N ASP A 221 -16.05 -11.03 20.77
CA ASP A 221 -15.23 -12.07 20.16
C ASP A 221 -14.17 -11.39 19.27
N ILE A 222 -12.91 -11.81 19.40
CA ILE A 222 -11.78 -11.16 18.72
C ILE A 222 -10.98 -12.21 17.95
N SER A 223 -10.66 -11.88 16.71
CA SER A 223 -9.67 -12.59 15.91
C SER A 223 -8.63 -11.61 15.40
N VAL A 224 -7.36 -11.99 15.47
CA VAL A 224 -6.22 -11.17 15.07
C VAL A 224 -5.35 -12.01 14.14
N SER A 225 -5.00 -11.47 12.97
CA SER A 225 -4.20 -12.18 11.96
C SER A 225 -3.27 -11.23 11.24
N ARG A 226 -2.01 -11.64 11.05
CA ARG A 226 -1.03 -10.82 10.34
C ARG A 226 -1.14 -11.00 8.83
N HIS A 227 -1.15 -9.89 8.11
CA HIS A 227 -1.05 -9.83 6.64
C HIS A 227 0.09 -8.89 6.27
N GLY A 228 1.20 -9.49 5.79
CA GLY A 228 2.46 -8.80 5.51
C GLY A 228 2.96 -7.97 6.69
N ASN A 229 2.87 -6.65 6.62
CA ASN A 229 3.29 -5.74 7.70
C ASN A 229 2.12 -5.17 8.51
N ALA A 230 0.89 -5.59 8.27
CA ALA A 230 -0.30 -5.16 8.99
C ALA A 230 -0.91 -6.32 9.81
N VAL A 231 -1.78 -5.95 10.75
CA VAL A 231 -2.56 -6.86 11.60
C VAL A 231 -4.03 -6.49 11.55
#